data_AF-T1FAH9-F1
#
_entry.id   AF-T1FAH9-F1
#
_cell.length_a   1.000
_cell.length_b   1.000
_cell.length_c   1.000
_cell.angle_alpha   90.00
_cell.angle_beta   90.00
_cell.angle_gamma   90.00
#
_symmetry.space_group_name_H-M   'P 1'
#
loop_
_entity.id
_entity.type
_entity.pdbx_description
1 polymer ?
#
loop_
_entity_poly.entity_id
_entity_poly.type
_entity_poly.pdbx_seq_one_letter_code
_entity_poly.pdbx_strand_id
1 'polypeptide(L)'
;MDGRKKLSGAEYKRIAKEKRKKESDVLSLTPKLETLFNKSSVNRSRMKRKMADELCNDEALTSVENMYQLTMLEIIDRVITELSDRFESLNNVNSMFGFLNDVKIEEMQTADLKIKAENLANIYSADLNIDEFMFEIESFKHHALTVDKSEKQWLTEAIGRMLNAFRFLRCPPKLVLVLLEIVAETQPVEWRKRKFSSESLAVPATQIA
;
A
#
# COMPACT_ATOMS: atom_id res chain seq x y z
N MET A 1 55.27 5.84 -51.80
CA MET A 1 54.78 7.01 -52.55
C MET A 1 53.32 7.20 -52.18
N ASP A 2 53.02 8.12 -51.27
CA ASP A 2 51.68 8.29 -50.69
C ASP A 2 50.79 9.06 -51.69
N GLY A 3 49.85 8.36 -52.34
CA GLY A 3 49.11 8.79 -53.54
C GLY A 3 48.05 9.88 -53.33
N ARG A 4 48.37 10.94 -52.58
CA ARG A 4 47.43 12.03 -52.33
C ARG A 4 47.28 12.92 -53.56
N LYS A 5 46.19 12.74 -54.28
CA LYS A 5 45.78 13.57 -55.42
C LYS A 5 45.58 15.01 -54.94
N LYS A 6 46.40 15.94 -55.42
CA LYS A 6 46.24 17.38 -55.12
C LYS A 6 44.97 17.87 -55.81
N LEU A 7 44.03 18.37 -55.02
CA LEU A 7 42.75 18.87 -55.53
C LEU A 7 42.89 20.34 -55.94
N SER A 8 42.08 20.77 -56.91
CA SER A 8 42.01 22.17 -57.29
C SER A 8 41.32 23.00 -56.20
N GLY A 9 41.63 24.31 -56.09
CA GLY A 9 40.98 25.20 -55.13
C GLY A 9 39.45 25.27 -55.26
N ALA A 10 38.92 25.05 -56.47
CA ALA A 10 37.48 24.95 -56.70
C ALA A 10 36.88 23.68 -56.09
N GLU A 11 37.59 22.55 -56.20
CA GLU A 11 37.20 21.28 -55.60
C GLU A 11 37.12 21.39 -54.07
N TYR A 12 38.11 22.03 -53.44
CA TYR A 12 38.12 22.27 -52.01
C TYR A 12 36.88 23.06 -51.55
N LYS A 13 36.50 24.09 -52.33
CA LYS A 13 35.29 24.88 -52.05
C LYS A 13 34.01 24.03 -52.17
N ARG A 14 33.93 23.10 -53.12
CA ARG A 14 32.78 22.19 -53.27
C ARG A 14 32.67 21.24 -52.08
N ILE A 15 33.77 20.60 -51.70
CA ILE A 15 33.81 19.68 -50.55
C ILE A 15 33.44 20.41 -49.25
N ALA A 16 33.93 21.63 -49.05
CA ALA A 16 33.60 22.42 -47.87
C ALA A 16 32.12 22.84 -47.80
N LYS A 17 31.49 23.09 -48.96
CA LYS A 17 30.04 23.35 -49.03
C LYS A 17 29.23 22.09 -48.75
N GLU A 18 29.66 20.95 -49.30
CA GLU A 18 29.00 19.68 -49.10
C GLU A 18 29.08 19.20 -47.65
N LYS A 19 30.25 19.35 -47.00
CA LYS A 19 30.41 19.07 -45.57
C LYS A 19 29.49 19.92 -44.71
N ARG A 20 29.44 21.24 -44.96
CA ARG A 20 28.51 22.14 -44.25
C ARG A 20 27.05 21.75 -44.42
N LYS A 21 26.65 21.34 -45.62
CA LYS A 21 25.28 20.88 -45.87
C LYS A 21 24.97 19.61 -45.07
N LYS A 22 25.87 18.61 -45.10
CA LYS A 22 25.73 17.37 -44.33
C LYS A 22 25.66 17.63 -42.82
N GLU A 23 26.50 18.52 -42.31
CA GLU A 23 26.48 18.92 -40.90
C GLU A 23 25.16 19.60 -40.51
N SER A 24 24.64 20.49 -41.37
CA SER A 24 23.33 21.13 -41.18
C SER A 24 22.18 20.13 -41.17
N ASP A 25 22.20 19.14 -42.08
CA ASP A 25 21.16 18.13 -42.18
C ASP A 25 21.16 17.24 -40.90
N VAL A 26 22.34 16.84 -40.42
CA VAL A 26 22.48 16.08 -39.14
C VAL A 26 21.98 16.90 -37.94
N LEU A 27 22.33 18.18 -37.85
CA LEU A 27 21.88 19.06 -36.78
C LEU A 27 20.35 19.24 -36.74
N SER A 28 19.66 19.12 -37.88
CA SER A 28 18.20 19.21 -37.94
C SER A 28 17.48 17.92 -37.50
N LEU A 29 18.15 16.77 -37.63
CA LEU A 29 17.64 15.46 -37.21
C LEU A 29 17.88 15.19 -35.72
N THR A 30 18.88 15.84 -35.11
CA THR A 30 19.13 15.69 -33.68
C THR A 30 18.11 16.50 -32.87
N PRO A 31 17.39 15.88 -31.90
CA PRO A 31 16.57 16.64 -30.97
C PRO A 31 17.46 17.61 -30.20
N LYS A 32 17.06 18.88 -30.09
CA LYS A 32 17.85 19.91 -29.40
C LYS A 32 18.04 19.50 -27.94
N LEU A 33 19.27 19.19 -27.54
CA LEU A 33 19.61 18.85 -26.15
C LEU A 33 19.14 19.91 -25.13
N GLU A 34 18.99 21.17 -25.56
CA GLU A 34 18.43 22.24 -24.72
C GLU A 34 16.97 22.01 -24.29
N THR A 35 16.19 21.20 -25.02
CA THR A 35 14.83 20.82 -24.59
C THR A 35 14.82 19.64 -23.62
N LEU A 36 15.94 18.90 -23.49
CA LEU A 36 16.05 17.77 -22.56
C LEU A 36 16.43 18.22 -21.15
N PHE A 37 17.16 19.32 -21.03
CA PHE A 37 17.45 19.94 -19.75
C PHE A 37 16.44 21.07 -19.54
N ASN A 38 15.36 20.75 -18.84
CA ASN A 38 14.50 21.78 -18.26
C ASN A 38 15.35 22.52 -17.23
N LYS A 39 16.00 23.60 -17.67
CA LYS A 39 16.86 24.44 -16.87
C LYS A 39 15.94 25.16 -15.88
N SER A 40 15.71 24.55 -14.71
CA SER A 40 15.33 25.34 -13.54
C SER A 40 16.33 26.48 -13.50
N SER A 41 15.83 27.70 -13.67
CA SER A 41 16.65 28.89 -13.85
C SER A 41 17.36 29.20 -12.55
N VAL A 42 18.46 28.50 -12.27
CA VAL A 42 19.47 28.96 -11.32
C VAL A 42 20.14 30.15 -12.01
N ASN A 43 19.50 31.30 -11.92
CA ASN A 43 20.12 32.59 -12.13
C ASN A 43 21.24 32.70 -11.09
N ARG A 44 22.45 32.26 -11.43
CA ARG A 44 23.64 32.66 -10.68
C ARG A 44 23.79 34.16 -10.89
N SER A 45 23.24 34.94 -9.98
CA SER A 45 23.49 36.37 -9.93
C SER A 45 25.00 36.57 -9.79
N ARG A 46 25.56 37.44 -10.63
CA ARG A 46 26.96 37.82 -10.50
C ARG A 46 27.12 38.51 -9.15
N MET A 47 27.89 37.93 -8.23
CA MET A 47 28.19 38.57 -6.94
C MET A 47 28.80 39.94 -7.20
N LYS A 48 28.07 40.99 -6.82
CA LYS A 48 28.61 42.34 -6.72
C LYS A 48 29.46 42.40 -5.45
N ARG A 49 30.61 43.05 -5.50
CA ARG A 49 31.42 43.31 -4.30
C ARG A 49 30.61 44.25 -3.39
N LYS A 50 30.35 43.83 -2.16
CA LYS A 50 29.62 44.59 -1.15
C LYS A 50 30.48 45.73 -0.60
N MET A 51 29.88 46.89 -0.36
CA MET A 51 30.53 48.03 0.29
C MET A 51 30.61 47.81 1.82
N ALA A 52 31.47 48.54 2.52
CA ALA A 52 31.80 48.32 3.93
C ALA A 52 30.61 48.37 4.91
N ASP A 53 29.47 48.96 4.52
CA ASP A 53 28.25 49.09 5.33
C ASP A 53 27.09 48.17 4.87
N GLU A 54 27.29 47.32 3.85
CA GLU A 54 26.24 46.40 3.42
C GLU A 54 26.13 45.21 4.39
N LEU A 55 24.98 45.10 5.07
CA LEU A 55 24.66 43.96 5.93
C LEU A 55 24.83 42.63 5.17
N CYS A 56 25.48 41.67 5.82
CA CYS A 56 25.64 40.31 5.30
C CYS A 56 24.23 39.69 5.19
N ASN A 57 23.92 39.08 4.05
CA ASN A 57 22.77 38.16 4.01
C ASN A 57 23.34 36.86 4.55
N ASP A 58 23.05 36.55 5.81
CA ASP A 58 23.61 35.36 6.47
C ASP A 58 23.17 34.10 5.73
N GLU A 59 24.04 33.56 4.88
CA GLU A 59 23.91 32.24 4.23
C GLU A 59 23.73 31.10 5.27
N ALA A 60 24.03 31.39 6.54
CA ALA A 60 23.83 30.49 7.68
C ALA A 60 22.35 30.19 7.97
N LEU A 61 21.44 31.16 7.77
CA LEU A 61 19.99 30.95 7.98
C LEU A 61 19.42 29.98 6.93
N THR A 62 19.84 30.12 5.68
CA THR A 62 19.48 29.16 4.62
C THR A 62 20.01 27.75 4.89
N SER A 63 21.13 27.59 5.62
CA SER A 63 21.67 26.26 5.96
C SER A 63 20.77 25.48 6.93
N VAL A 64 20.31 26.12 8.02
CA VAL A 64 19.44 25.48 9.01
C VAL A 64 18.07 25.16 8.41
N GLU A 65 17.54 26.06 7.60
CA GLU A 65 16.25 25.89 6.93
C GLU A 65 16.30 24.77 5.88
N ASN A 66 17.42 24.66 5.14
CA ASN A 66 17.66 23.54 4.23
C ASN A 66 17.85 22.22 4.98
N MET A 67 18.55 22.20 6.12
CA MET A 67 18.66 20.99 6.96
C MET A 67 17.30 20.56 7.50
N TYR A 68 16.49 21.50 7.97
CA TYR A 68 15.12 21.21 8.40
C TYR A 68 14.28 20.63 7.26
N GLN A 69 14.31 21.24 6.07
CA GLN A 69 13.60 20.73 4.90
C GLN A 69 14.05 19.32 4.52
N LEU A 70 15.35 19.03 4.54
CA LEU A 70 15.88 17.69 4.28
C LEU A 70 15.38 16.68 5.31
N THR A 71 15.45 17.01 6.61
CA THR A 71 14.94 16.11 7.65
C THR A 71 13.43 15.87 7.54
N MET A 72 12.65 16.89 7.15
CA MET A 72 11.22 16.75 6.93
C MET A 72 10.91 15.85 5.73
N LEU A 73 11.68 15.96 4.64
CA LEU A 73 11.55 15.08 3.48
C LEU A 73 11.89 13.64 3.84
N GLU A 74 12.96 13.40 4.60
CA GLU A 74 13.31 12.06 5.09
C GLU A 74 12.21 11.45 5.96
N ILE A 75 11.58 12.26 6.83
CA ILE A 75 10.44 11.81 7.65
C ILE A 75 9.25 11.47 6.76
N ILE A 76 8.94 12.30 5.76
CA ILE A 76 7.84 12.05 4.83
C ILE A 76 8.08 10.77 4.03
N ASP A 77 9.27 10.60 3.47
CA ASP A 77 9.65 9.41 2.72
C ASP A 77 9.53 8.16 3.59
N ARG A 78 10.02 8.23 4.84
CA ARG A 78 9.87 7.13 5.80
C ARG A 78 8.40 6.81 6.10
N VAL A 79 7.56 7.82 6.29
CA VAL A 79 6.12 7.61 6.53
C VAL A 79 5.46 6.96 5.32
N ILE A 80 5.81 7.39 4.10
CA ILE A 80 5.30 6.78 2.87
C ILE A 80 5.71 5.31 2.80
N THR A 81 6.99 4.99 3.00
CA THR A 81 7.48 3.61 2.98
C THR A 81 6.79 2.76 4.04
N GLU A 82 6.71 3.21 5.30
CA GLU A 82 6.06 2.45 6.36
C GLU A 82 4.56 2.22 6.09
N LEU A 83 3.87 3.20 5.49
CA LEU A 83 2.47 3.03 5.10
C LEU A 83 2.30 2.07 3.92
N SER A 84 3.19 2.14 2.92
CA SER A 84 3.21 1.21 1.79
C SER A 84 3.47 -0.22 2.26
N ASP A 85 4.46 -0.43 3.13
CA ASP A 85 4.77 -1.75 3.69
C ASP A 85 3.59 -2.33 4.47
N ARG A 86 2.92 -1.50 5.28
CA ARG A 86 1.69 -1.91 6.00
C ARG A 86 0.56 -2.25 5.05
N PHE A 87 0.37 -1.46 3.99
CA PHE A 87 -0.66 -1.70 3.00
C PHE A 87 -0.42 -3.02 2.27
N GLU A 88 0.82 -3.29 1.87
CA GLU A 88 1.21 -4.55 1.23
C GLU A 88 1.03 -5.74 2.17
N SER A 89 1.45 -5.61 3.43
CA SER A 89 1.25 -6.65 4.45
C SER A 89 -0.24 -6.95 4.66
N LEU A 90 -1.10 -5.92 4.75
CA LEU A 90 -2.56 -6.10 4.87
C LEU A 90 -3.16 -6.72 3.61
N ASN A 91 -2.68 -6.33 2.44
CA ASN A 91 -3.14 -6.90 1.19
C ASN A 91 -2.74 -8.37 1.06
N ASN A 92 -1.56 -8.77 1.56
CA ASN A 92 -1.14 -10.16 1.63
C ASN A 92 -2.06 -10.99 2.54
N VAL A 93 -2.36 -10.49 3.74
CA VAL A 93 -3.34 -11.13 4.64
C VAL A 93 -4.70 -11.26 3.97
N ASN A 94 -5.18 -10.21 3.29
CA ASN A 94 -6.42 -10.24 2.53
C ASN A 94 -6.37 -11.17 1.31
N SER A 95 -5.20 -11.43 0.73
CA SER A 95 -5.03 -12.41 -0.35
C SER A 95 -5.19 -13.84 0.18
N MET A 96 -4.60 -14.12 1.34
CA MET A 96 -4.66 -15.43 1.99
C MET A 96 -6.04 -15.74 2.59
N PHE A 97 -6.59 -14.81 3.37
CA PHE A 97 -7.82 -15.03 4.15
C PHE A 97 -9.05 -14.33 3.58
N GLY A 98 -8.89 -13.45 2.59
CA GLY A 98 -10.01 -12.63 2.12
C GLY A 98 -11.13 -13.40 1.47
N PHE A 99 -10.93 -14.68 1.09
CA PHE A 99 -12.02 -15.53 0.63
C PHE A 99 -13.04 -15.86 1.73
N LEU A 100 -12.67 -15.67 3.01
CA LEU A 100 -13.56 -15.83 4.17
C LEU A 100 -14.48 -14.63 4.41
N ASN A 101 -14.40 -13.58 3.58
CA ASN A 101 -15.28 -12.42 3.71
C ASN A 101 -16.71 -12.79 3.31
N ASP A 102 -17.71 -12.30 4.05
CA ASP A 102 -19.15 -12.57 3.82
C ASP A 102 -19.55 -12.48 2.35
N VAL A 103 -19.21 -11.37 1.70
CA VAL A 103 -19.53 -11.13 0.28
C VAL A 103 -18.91 -12.20 -0.63
N LYS A 104 -17.64 -12.56 -0.37
CA LYS A 104 -16.91 -13.52 -1.21
C LYS A 104 -17.35 -14.96 -0.96
N ILE A 105 -17.77 -15.31 0.26
CA ILE A 105 -18.32 -16.63 0.59
C ILE A 105 -19.66 -16.84 -0.13
N GLU A 106 -20.50 -15.80 -0.19
CA GLU A 106 -21.79 -15.85 -0.91
C GLU A 106 -21.57 -15.93 -2.43
N GLU A 107 -20.63 -15.17 -2.99
CA GLU A 107 -20.42 -15.06 -4.44
C GLU A 107 -19.60 -16.19 -5.08
N MET A 108 -18.55 -16.69 -4.41
CA MET A 108 -17.65 -17.70 -5.00
C MET A 108 -18.31 -19.07 -5.09
N GLN A 109 -17.93 -19.89 -6.08
CA GLN A 109 -18.37 -21.29 -6.16
C GLN A 109 -17.76 -22.15 -5.04
N THR A 110 -18.48 -23.20 -4.61
CA THR A 110 -18.00 -24.13 -3.56
C THR A 110 -16.67 -24.79 -3.92
N ALA A 111 -16.48 -25.14 -5.19
CA ALA A 111 -15.23 -25.71 -5.70
C ALA A 111 -14.04 -24.74 -5.52
N ASP A 112 -14.22 -23.46 -5.83
CA ASP A 112 -13.16 -22.46 -5.69
C ASP A 112 -12.84 -22.15 -4.22
N LEU A 113 -13.84 -22.20 -3.33
CA LEU A 113 -13.62 -22.09 -1.88
C LEU A 113 -12.78 -23.26 -1.36
N LYS A 114 -13.10 -24.49 -1.80
CA LYS A 114 -12.35 -25.68 -1.42
C LYS A 114 -10.88 -25.60 -1.83
N ILE A 115 -10.59 -25.13 -3.04
CA ILE A 115 -9.20 -24.92 -3.50
C ILE A 115 -8.47 -23.90 -2.63
N LYS A 116 -9.11 -22.78 -2.26
CA LYS A 116 -8.49 -21.79 -1.38
C LYS A 116 -8.32 -22.29 0.05
N ALA A 117 -9.28 -23.07 0.55
CA ALA A 117 -9.21 -23.69 1.86
C ALA A 117 -8.09 -24.73 1.92
N GLU A 118 -7.94 -25.56 0.89
CA GLU A 118 -6.85 -26.53 0.76
C GLU A 118 -5.50 -25.83 0.73
N ASN A 119 -5.34 -24.78 -0.09
CA ASN A 119 -4.12 -23.98 -0.12
C ASN A 119 -3.77 -23.38 1.24
N LEU A 120 -4.76 -22.87 1.97
CA LEU A 120 -4.55 -22.32 3.32
C LEU A 120 -4.17 -23.42 4.32
N ALA A 121 -4.85 -24.57 4.28
CA ALA A 121 -4.53 -25.71 5.15
C ALA A 121 -3.14 -26.29 4.85
N ASN A 122 -2.68 -26.26 3.60
CA ASN A 122 -1.32 -26.64 3.24
C ASN A 122 -0.27 -25.70 3.85
N ILE A 123 -0.52 -24.39 3.86
CA ILE A 123 0.38 -23.40 4.48
C ILE A 123 0.44 -23.60 5.99
N TYR A 124 -0.70 -23.89 6.63
CA TYR A 124 -0.82 -24.12 8.06
C TYR A 124 -1.03 -25.60 8.40
N SER A 125 -0.29 -26.50 7.76
CA SER A 125 -0.47 -27.96 7.91
C SER A 125 -0.22 -28.50 9.32
N ALA A 126 0.47 -27.73 10.17
CA ALA A 126 0.64 -28.05 11.59
C ALA A 126 -0.62 -27.75 12.43
N ASP A 127 -1.43 -26.78 12.00
CA ASP A 127 -2.59 -26.26 12.74
C ASP A 127 -3.93 -26.71 12.13
N LEU A 128 -3.96 -26.94 10.82
CA LEU A 128 -5.17 -27.24 10.07
C LEU A 128 -5.09 -28.62 9.41
N ASN A 129 -6.11 -29.42 9.66
CA ASN A 129 -6.35 -30.64 8.88
C ASN A 129 -7.09 -30.29 7.59
N ILE A 130 -6.53 -30.69 6.45
CA ILE A 130 -7.04 -30.36 5.11
C ILE A 130 -8.48 -30.86 4.92
N ASP A 131 -8.74 -32.14 5.22
CA ASP A 131 -10.04 -32.77 4.97
C ASP A 131 -11.13 -32.16 5.87
N GLU A 132 -10.81 -31.92 7.14
CA GLU A 132 -11.71 -31.33 8.12
C GLU A 132 -12.04 -29.87 7.76
N PHE A 133 -11.01 -29.07 7.45
CA PHE A 133 -11.18 -27.67 7.12
C PHE A 133 -11.97 -27.46 5.82
N MET A 134 -11.73 -28.29 4.79
CA MET A 134 -12.51 -28.24 3.55
C MET A 134 -13.99 -28.54 3.79
N PHE A 135 -14.30 -29.50 4.66
CA PHE A 135 -15.68 -29.85 5.02
C PHE A 135 -16.34 -28.74 5.83
N GLU A 136 -15.61 -28.16 6.78
CA GLU A 136 -16.08 -27.06 7.62
C GLU A 136 -16.41 -25.83 6.77
N ILE A 137 -15.56 -25.48 5.80
CA ILE A 137 -15.80 -24.35 4.88
C ILE A 137 -17.05 -24.55 4.00
N GLU A 138 -17.27 -25.77 3.50
CA GLU A 138 -18.47 -26.09 2.73
C GLU A 138 -19.74 -25.98 3.59
N SER A 139 -19.70 -26.57 4.79
CA SER A 139 -20.77 -26.48 5.78
C SER A 139 -21.06 -25.03 6.18
N PHE A 140 -20.00 -24.25 6.45
CA PHE A 140 -20.07 -22.84 6.81
C PHE A 140 -20.74 -22.02 5.72
N LYS A 141 -20.42 -22.25 4.45
CA LYS A 141 -21.08 -21.54 3.34
C LYS A 141 -22.58 -21.80 3.31
N HIS A 142 -23.00 -23.06 3.47
CA HIS A 142 -24.42 -23.40 3.53
C HIS A 142 -25.10 -22.71 4.71
N HIS A 143 -24.44 -22.66 5.88
CA HIS A 143 -24.95 -21.96 7.05
C HIS A 143 -25.03 -20.45 6.86
N ALA A 144 -24.00 -19.83 6.29
CA ALA A 144 -23.93 -18.39 6.04
C ALA A 144 -25.04 -17.91 5.09
N LEU A 145 -25.47 -18.75 4.14
CA LEU A 145 -26.62 -18.49 3.27
C LEU A 145 -27.98 -18.62 3.98
N THR A 146 -28.05 -19.37 5.08
CA THR A 146 -29.28 -19.56 5.86
C THR A 146 -29.49 -18.54 6.98
N VAL A 147 -28.43 -17.85 7.40
CA VAL A 147 -28.53 -16.75 8.39
C VAL A 147 -29.12 -15.53 7.70
N ASP A 148 -30.25 -15.05 8.21
CA ASP A 148 -31.06 -14.01 7.60
C ASP A 148 -30.30 -12.67 7.51
N LYS A 149 -30.42 -11.97 6.38
CA LYS A 149 -29.73 -10.69 6.12
C LYS A 149 -30.01 -9.61 7.17
N SER A 150 -31.13 -9.75 7.88
CA SER A 150 -31.59 -8.89 8.97
C SER A 150 -30.63 -8.83 10.15
N GLU A 151 -29.93 -9.93 10.48
CA GLU A 151 -28.95 -9.96 11.58
C GLU A 151 -27.59 -9.33 11.20
N LYS A 152 -27.20 -9.33 9.93
CA LYS A 152 -25.98 -8.65 9.46
C LYS A 152 -26.17 -7.13 9.35
N GLN A 153 -27.40 -6.70 9.08
CA GLN A 153 -27.76 -5.29 8.88
C GLN A 153 -27.53 -4.44 10.15
N TRP A 154 -27.95 -4.92 11.33
CA TRP A 154 -27.86 -4.14 12.57
C TRP A 154 -26.41 -3.98 13.07
N LEU A 155 -25.55 -4.98 12.88
CA LEU A 155 -24.13 -4.89 13.22
C LEU A 155 -23.42 -3.84 12.35
N THR A 156 -23.70 -3.88 11.04
CA THR A 156 -23.13 -2.93 10.08
C THR A 156 -23.62 -1.51 10.35
N GLU A 157 -24.90 -1.35 10.68
CA GLU A 157 -25.46 -0.07 11.10
C GLU A 157 -24.92 0.41 12.45
N ALA A 158 -24.73 -0.46 13.43
CA ALA A 158 -24.20 -0.12 14.75
C ALA A 158 -22.72 0.31 14.67
N ILE A 159 -21.91 -0.42 13.93
CA ILE A 159 -20.50 -0.07 13.65
C ILE A 159 -20.43 1.23 12.83
N GLY A 160 -21.28 1.39 11.81
CA GLY A 160 -21.37 2.61 11.02
C GLY A 160 -21.78 3.83 11.84
N ARG A 161 -22.73 3.69 12.78
CA ARG A 161 -23.13 4.73 13.74
C ARG A 161 -22.00 5.04 14.72
N MET A 162 -21.28 4.04 15.21
CA MET A 162 -20.08 4.24 16.05
C MET A 162 -19.00 5.00 15.30
N LEU A 163 -18.60 4.57 14.11
CA LEU A 163 -17.57 5.24 13.30
C LEU A 163 -17.97 6.68 12.92
N ASN A 164 -19.24 6.93 12.61
CA ASN A 164 -19.73 8.29 12.37
C ASN A 164 -19.73 9.16 13.64
N ALA A 165 -20.02 8.58 14.81
CA ALA A 165 -19.89 9.28 16.09
C ALA A 165 -18.40 9.57 16.42
N PHE A 166 -17.49 8.66 16.09
CA PHE A 166 -16.05 8.86 16.23
C PHE A 166 -15.50 9.92 15.25
N ARG A 167 -16.15 10.16 14.10
CA ARG A 167 -15.80 11.27 13.19
C ARG A 167 -15.88 12.65 13.87
N PHE A 168 -16.66 12.77 14.96
CA PHE A 168 -16.80 13.99 15.75
C PHE A 168 -15.84 14.10 16.94
N LEU A 169 -15.25 12.98 17.38
CA LEU A 169 -14.32 12.95 18.49
C LEU A 169 -12.92 12.68 17.94
N ARG A 170 -12.13 13.75 17.87
CA ARG A 170 -10.70 13.80 17.49
C ARG A 170 -9.85 13.01 18.51
N CYS A 171 -10.13 11.74 18.72
CA CYS A 171 -9.53 10.91 19.76
C CYS A 171 -8.40 10.03 19.19
N PRO A 172 -7.27 9.92 19.89
CA PRO A 172 -6.12 9.14 19.44
C PRO A 172 -6.39 7.62 19.49
N PRO A 173 -5.71 6.84 18.62
CA PRO A 173 -6.02 5.42 18.34
C PRO A 173 -5.94 4.46 19.54
N LYS A 174 -5.32 4.87 20.66
CA LYS A 174 -5.20 4.04 21.86
C LYS A 174 -6.53 3.83 22.60
N LEU A 175 -7.49 4.75 22.50
CA LEU A 175 -8.81 4.60 23.12
C LEU A 175 -9.77 3.71 22.31
N VAL A 176 -9.55 3.60 20.99
CA VAL A 176 -10.37 2.77 20.09
C VAL A 176 -10.16 1.28 20.39
N LEU A 177 -8.93 0.88 20.73
CA LEU A 177 -8.62 -0.49 21.12
C LEU A 177 -9.25 -0.87 22.46
N VAL A 178 -9.22 0.03 23.45
CA VAL A 178 -9.88 -0.19 24.76
C VAL A 178 -11.39 -0.31 24.61
N LEU A 179 -12.00 0.42 23.67
CA LEU A 179 -13.44 0.33 23.41
C LEU A 179 -13.83 -0.93 22.62
N LEU A 180 -12.98 -1.42 21.72
CA LEU A 180 -13.16 -2.74 21.09
C LEU A 180 -13.13 -3.87 22.12
N GLU A 181 -12.25 -3.75 23.13
CA GLU A 181 -12.13 -4.71 24.24
C GLU A 181 -13.38 -4.65 25.17
N ILE A 182 -13.88 -3.44 25.48
CA ILE A 182 -15.13 -3.26 26.24
C ILE A 182 -16.35 -3.79 25.47
N VAL A 183 -16.41 -3.61 24.15
CA VAL A 183 -17.53 -4.12 23.31
C VAL A 183 -17.52 -5.66 23.24
N ALA A 184 -16.35 -6.29 23.20
CA ALA A 184 -16.23 -7.74 23.33
C ALA A 184 -16.71 -8.26 24.71
N GLU A 185 -16.60 -7.42 25.75
CA GLU A 185 -16.97 -7.77 27.12
C GLU A 185 -18.46 -7.51 27.46
N THR A 186 -19.15 -6.66 26.69
CA THR A 186 -20.59 -6.38 26.81
C THR A 186 -21.53 -7.39 26.12
N GLN A 187 -21.08 -8.62 25.90
CA GLN A 187 -21.94 -9.71 25.45
C GLN A 187 -22.98 -10.06 26.55
N PRO A 188 -24.27 -10.30 26.22
CA PRO A 188 -25.27 -10.71 27.19
C PRO A 188 -24.88 -12.00 27.93
N VAL A 189 -24.96 -11.97 29.25
CA VAL A 189 -24.54 -13.03 30.21
C VAL A 189 -25.17 -14.42 29.92
N GLU A 190 -26.26 -14.45 29.16
CA GLU A 190 -26.97 -15.66 28.70
C GLU A 190 -26.07 -16.66 27.94
N TRP A 191 -25.11 -16.18 27.14
CA TRP A 191 -24.22 -17.07 26.37
C TRP A 191 -23.09 -17.69 27.22
N ARG A 192 -22.75 -17.08 28.36
CA ARG A 192 -21.72 -17.58 29.27
C ARG A 192 -22.21 -18.79 30.09
N LYS A 193 -23.53 -18.92 30.30
CA LYS A 193 -24.13 -20.08 31.01
C LYS A 193 -24.23 -21.34 30.16
N ARG A 194 -24.34 -21.24 28.82
CA ARG A 194 -24.35 -22.44 27.95
C ARG A 194 -23.00 -23.12 27.85
N LYS A 195 -21.89 -22.38 27.99
CA LYS A 195 -20.54 -22.95 27.92
C LYS A 195 -20.09 -23.63 29.23
N PHE A 196 -20.74 -23.33 30.35
CA PHE A 196 -20.45 -23.97 31.66
C PHE A 196 -21.49 -25.02 32.11
N SER A 197 -22.64 -25.13 31.43
CA SER A 197 -23.68 -26.11 31.80
C SER A 197 -23.62 -27.43 31.01
N SER A 198 -22.73 -27.58 30.02
CA SER A 198 -22.52 -28.86 29.32
C SER A 198 -21.50 -29.77 30.01
N GLU A 199 -20.98 -29.39 31.18
CA GLU A 199 -19.99 -30.18 31.93
C GLU A 199 -20.50 -30.73 33.28
N SER A 200 -21.80 -30.70 33.53
CA SER A 200 -22.37 -31.41 34.68
C SER A 200 -23.75 -31.99 34.41
N LEU A 201 -23.85 -33.31 34.64
CA LEU A 201 -25.00 -34.24 34.59
C LEU A 201 -25.33 -34.81 33.20
N ALA A 202 -25.37 -36.12 32.95
CA ALA A 202 -25.42 -37.26 33.88
C ALA A 202 -24.96 -38.57 33.19
N VAL A 203 -24.22 -39.39 33.93
CA VAL A 203 -24.19 -40.85 33.77
C VAL A 203 -25.58 -41.39 34.14
N PRO A 204 -26.28 -42.13 33.27
CA PRO A 204 -27.48 -42.84 33.68
C PRO A 204 -27.08 -44.15 34.37
N ALA A 205 -27.31 -44.22 35.68
CA ALA A 205 -27.35 -45.48 36.41
C ALA A 205 -28.66 -46.20 36.04
N THR A 206 -28.55 -47.17 35.14
CA THR A 206 -29.62 -48.13 34.85
C THR A 206 -29.38 -49.37 35.71
N GLN A 207 -30.28 -49.60 36.68
CA GLN A 207 -30.44 -50.90 37.34
C GLN A 207 -31.25 -51.86 36.45
N ILE A 208 -31.20 -53.15 36.83
CA ILE A 208 -31.83 -54.38 36.30
C ILE A 208 -30.79 -55.20 35.50
N ALA A 209 -30.30 -56.37 35.94
CA ALA A 209 -30.82 -57.38 36.87
C ALA A 209 -29.70 -58.02 37.71
#